data_AF-A0A914J913-F1
#
_entry.id   AF-A0A914J913-F1
#
_cell.length_a   1.000
_cell.length_b   1.000
_cell.length_c   1.000
_cell.angle_alpha   90.00
_cell.angle_beta   90.00
_cell.angle_gamma   90.00
#
_symmetry.space_group_name_H-M   'P 1'
#
loop_
_entity.id
_entity.type
_entity.pdbx_description
1 polymer ?
#
loop_
_entity_poly.entity_id
_entity_poly.type
_entity_poly.pdbx_seq_one_letter_code
_entity_poly.pdbx_strand_id
1 'polypeptide(L)'
;MSWIAGQAGLIMSTIIVLLASLVTTITALSMSAICSNGIVKGGGAYYLISRSLGPQFGGSIGIIFCIANIVGAAMYVVGFAEVTRDVLKDHGFSLIDGDVNDVRFIGLAVTLILLAIVFIGLGFEAKMQVILLGIVGITILNFIIGSFFPSTHEKQLHGIIGYSWKTLTENLFPSFRDDYNFIKVFAIYFPAATGIMAGANISGDLKNPTKAIPKGTLLAIGITTLLYLSTIWIIGSSVVRDADGIQLPTIMNETTVLENHGWFITSAFARIFGQGTQFYVHPYCYYNNTCEYGLMNDFQ
;
A
#
# COMPACT_ATOMS: atom_id res chain seq x y z
N MET A 1 -2.18 2.81 -0.78
CA MET A 1 -1.35 3.12 -1.98
C MET A 1 -1.78 4.42 -2.64
N SER A 2 -3.10 4.60 -2.80
CA SER A 2 -3.78 5.88 -3.04
C SER A 2 -3.19 7.07 -2.29
N TRP A 3 -3.19 7.01 -0.96
CA TRP A 3 -2.67 8.08 -0.11
C TRP A 3 -1.20 8.41 -0.36
N ILE A 4 -0.35 7.38 -0.53
CA ILE A 4 1.07 7.56 -0.84
C ILE A 4 1.23 8.31 -2.18
N ALA A 5 0.47 7.91 -3.20
CA ALA A 5 0.46 8.56 -4.50
C ALA A 5 -0.07 10.01 -4.43
N GLY A 6 -1.03 10.29 -3.54
CA GLY A 6 -1.50 11.65 -3.23
C GLY A 6 -0.39 12.52 -2.65
N GLN A 7 0.18 12.09 -1.51
CA GLN A 7 1.19 12.84 -0.74
C GLN A 7 2.51 13.03 -1.49
N ALA A 8 3.12 11.94 -1.93
CA ALA A 8 4.45 11.95 -2.55
C ALA A 8 4.39 12.23 -4.07
N GLY A 9 3.23 12.13 -4.70
CA GLY A 9 3.12 12.19 -6.16
C GLY A 9 3.72 10.96 -6.84
N LEU A 10 3.52 10.84 -8.15
CA LEU A 10 3.88 9.64 -8.92
C LEU A 10 5.39 9.35 -8.93
N ILE A 11 6.22 10.39 -9.10
CA ILE A 11 7.68 10.23 -9.21
C ILE A 11 8.26 9.78 -7.88
N MET A 12 7.96 10.50 -6.78
CA MET A 12 8.53 10.11 -5.47
C MET A 12 7.92 8.81 -4.95
N SER A 13 6.64 8.53 -5.22
CA SER A 13 6.05 7.22 -4.87
C SER A 13 6.74 6.08 -5.59
N THR A 14 7.10 6.25 -6.87
CA THR A 14 7.90 5.28 -7.63
C THR A 14 9.27 5.07 -6.98
N ILE A 15 9.93 6.15 -6.55
CA ILE A 15 11.21 6.07 -5.83
C ILE A 15 11.05 5.31 -4.50
N ILE A 16 9.98 5.56 -3.74
CA ILE A 16 9.67 4.85 -2.49
C ILE A 16 9.56 3.34 -2.72
N VAL A 17 8.80 2.92 -3.74
CA VAL A 17 8.63 1.51 -4.10
C VAL A 17 9.97 0.88 -4.51
N LEU A 18 10.74 1.55 -5.37
CA LEU A 18 12.02 1.05 -5.83
C LEU A 18 13.06 0.97 -4.72
N LEU A 19 13.09 1.94 -3.80
CA LEU A 19 13.98 1.93 -2.65
C LEU A 19 13.66 0.77 -1.70
N ALA A 20 12.37 0.55 -1.41
CA ALA A 20 11.96 -0.59 -0.60
C ALA A 20 12.29 -1.93 -1.28
N SER A 21 12.05 -2.03 -2.59
CA SER A 21 12.39 -3.21 -3.40
C SER A 21 13.90 -3.47 -3.45
N LEU A 22 14.73 -2.43 -3.49
CA LEU A 22 16.18 -2.55 -3.41
C LEU A 22 16.61 -3.15 -2.05
N VAL A 23 16.08 -2.62 -0.94
CA VAL A 23 16.37 -3.11 0.41
C VAL A 23 15.96 -4.58 0.57
N THR A 24 14.78 -4.95 0.10
CA THR A 24 14.28 -6.33 0.20
C THR A 24 15.01 -7.28 -0.74
N THR A 25 15.41 -6.83 -1.93
CA THR A 25 16.21 -7.61 -2.88
C THR A 25 17.60 -7.90 -2.32
N ILE A 26 18.28 -6.90 -1.74
CA ILE A 26 19.58 -7.11 -1.08
C ILE A 26 19.42 -8.14 0.05
N THR A 27 18.38 -8.00 0.87
CA THR A 27 18.10 -8.94 1.96
C THR A 27 17.78 -10.34 1.45
N ALA A 28 17.03 -10.46 0.35
CA ALA A 28 16.70 -11.73 -0.28
C ALA A 28 17.93 -12.42 -0.92
N LEU A 29 18.86 -11.66 -1.47
CA LEU A 29 20.15 -12.19 -1.95
C LEU A 29 20.99 -12.72 -0.78
N SER A 30 21.06 -12.00 0.34
CA SER A 30 21.71 -12.50 1.56
C SER A 30 21.04 -13.77 2.10
N MET A 31 19.71 -13.81 2.15
CA MET A 31 18.95 -15.01 2.52
C MET A 31 19.24 -16.18 1.57
N SER A 32 19.33 -15.91 0.27
CA SER A 32 19.61 -16.93 -0.74
C SER A 32 20.99 -17.55 -0.51
N ALA A 33 22.01 -16.74 -0.18
CA ALA A 33 23.34 -17.22 0.17
C ALA A 33 23.32 -18.10 1.43
N ILE A 34 22.54 -17.73 2.46
CA ILE A 34 22.35 -18.53 3.66
C ILE A 34 21.71 -19.89 3.32
N CYS A 35 20.68 -19.90 2.48
CA CYS A 35 19.97 -21.13 2.09
C CYS A 35 20.79 -22.05 1.18
N SER A 36 21.79 -21.52 0.46
CA SER A 36 22.75 -22.32 -0.31
C SER A 36 23.90 -22.89 0.50
N ASN A 37 24.15 -22.34 1.70
CA ASN A 37 25.23 -22.77 2.57
C ASN A 37 24.73 -23.75 3.63
N GLY A 38 24.68 -25.04 3.26
CA GLY A 38 24.40 -26.15 4.17
C GLY A 38 23.18 -26.99 3.80
N ILE A 39 22.94 -28.04 4.58
CA ILE A 39 21.76 -28.91 4.40
C ILE A 39 20.57 -28.23 5.08
N VAL A 40 19.69 -27.66 4.27
CA VAL A 40 18.41 -27.11 4.74
C VAL A 40 17.52 -28.28 5.17
N LYS A 41 17.32 -28.41 6.49
CA LYS A 41 16.35 -29.32 7.09
C LYS A 41 15.10 -28.53 7.50
N GLY A 42 14.00 -29.22 7.80
CA GLY A 42 12.71 -28.59 8.10
C GLY A 42 12.61 -27.92 9.47
N GLY A 43 13.28 -26.78 9.65
CA GLY A 43 13.23 -25.99 10.88
C GLY A 43 12.87 -24.51 10.68
N GLY A 44 12.46 -24.10 9.48
CA GLY A 44 12.06 -22.72 9.18
C GLY A 44 13.24 -21.73 9.12
N ALA A 45 12.92 -20.43 9.06
CA ALA A 45 13.93 -19.38 8.87
C ALA A 45 14.91 -19.28 10.06
N TYR A 46 14.44 -19.43 11.30
CA TYR A 46 15.32 -19.38 12.48
C TYR A 46 16.36 -20.50 12.49
N TYR A 47 15.95 -21.73 12.15
CA TYR A 47 16.86 -22.87 12.06
C TYR A 47 17.93 -22.66 10.97
N LEU A 48 17.53 -22.12 9.82
CA LEU A 48 18.46 -21.77 8.73
C LEU A 48 19.51 -20.75 9.17
N ILE A 49 19.06 -19.66 9.81
CA ILE A 49 19.94 -18.56 10.22
C ILE A 49 20.91 -19.00 11.32
N SER A 50 20.40 -19.65 12.37
CA SER A 50 21.21 -20.06 13.54
C SER A 50 22.28 -21.09 13.20
N ARG A 51 22.06 -21.94 12.18
CA ARG A 51 23.07 -22.91 11.74
C ARG A 51 24.14 -22.32 10.84
N SER A 52 23.78 -21.38 9.97
CA SER A 52 24.73 -20.82 9.01
C SER A 52 25.52 -19.64 9.58
N LEU A 53 24.93 -18.85 10.49
CA LEU A 53 25.57 -17.68 11.11
C LEU A 53 26.00 -17.92 12.57
N GLY A 54 25.57 -19.03 13.17
CA GLY A 54 25.85 -19.35 14.56
C GLY A 54 24.78 -18.84 15.55
N PRO A 55 24.82 -19.31 16.81
CA PRO A 55 23.75 -19.12 17.79
C PRO A 55 23.59 -17.67 18.25
N GLN A 56 24.67 -16.89 18.29
CA GLN A 56 24.65 -15.49 18.74
C GLN A 56 23.87 -14.59 17.77
N PHE A 57 24.13 -14.74 16.48
CA PHE A 57 23.40 -14.04 15.41
C PHE A 57 21.99 -14.60 15.26
N GLY A 58 21.83 -15.93 15.30
CA GLY A 58 20.53 -16.58 15.21
C GLY A 58 19.55 -16.13 16.30
N GLY A 59 20.00 -16.12 17.56
CA GLY A 59 19.18 -15.70 18.71
C GLY A 59 18.76 -14.22 18.61
N SER A 60 19.71 -13.34 18.32
CA SER A 60 19.45 -11.90 18.23
C SER A 60 18.49 -11.56 17.08
N ILE A 61 18.73 -12.10 15.88
CA ILE A 61 17.87 -11.89 14.72
C ILE A 61 16.48 -12.52 14.96
N GLY A 62 16.45 -13.70 15.58
CA GLY A 62 15.20 -14.41 15.89
C GLY A 62 14.27 -13.64 16.83
N ILE A 63 14.82 -13.02 17.88
CA ILE A 63 14.03 -12.21 18.83
C ILE A 63 13.45 -10.98 18.13
N ILE A 64 14.28 -10.24 17.38
CA ILE A 64 13.83 -9.05 16.63
C ILE A 64 12.74 -9.43 15.62
N PHE A 65 12.94 -10.54 14.90
CA PHE A 65 11.98 -11.04 13.92
C PHE A 65 10.66 -11.48 14.58
N CYS A 66 10.71 -12.10 15.76
CA CYS A 66 9.52 -12.47 16.53
C CYS A 66 8.70 -11.23 16.91
N ILE A 67 9.35 -10.21 17.48
CA ILE A 67 8.69 -8.94 17.85
C ILE A 67 8.10 -8.26 16.61
N ALA A 68 8.85 -8.22 15.51
CA ALA A 68 8.38 -7.65 14.25
C ALA A 68 7.11 -8.35 13.73
N ASN A 69 7.05 -9.69 13.81
CA ASN A 69 5.85 -10.44 13.41
C ASN A 69 4.65 -10.21 14.35
N ILE A 70 4.88 -10.04 15.66
CA ILE A 70 3.82 -9.71 16.63
C ILE A 70 3.20 -8.35 16.30
N VAL A 71 4.05 -7.33 16.08
CA VAL A 71 3.59 -5.99 15.72
C VAL A 71 2.95 -5.98 14.33
N GLY A 72 3.51 -6.73 13.37
CA GLY A 72 2.93 -6.88 12.04
C GLY A 72 1.54 -7.52 12.06
N ALA A 73 1.33 -8.56 12.88
CA ALA A 73 0.02 -9.16 13.06
C ALA A 73 -1.00 -8.16 13.61
N ALA A 74 -0.61 -7.35 14.60
CA ALA A 74 -1.47 -6.28 15.11
C ALA A 74 -1.82 -5.25 14.03
N MET A 75 -0.85 -4.84 13.20
CA MET A 75 -1.06 -3.90 12.10
C MET A 75 -2.08 -4.43 11.08
N TYR A 76 -2.00 -5.70 10.68
CA TYR A 76 -2.96 -6.29 9.74
C TYR A 76 -4.38 -6.38 10.32
N VAL A 77 -4.52 -6.68 11.62
CA VAL A 77 -5.83 -6.72 12.28
C VAL A 77 -6.44 -5.32 12.39
N VAL A 78 -5.64 -4.30 12.71
CA VAL A 78 -6.11 -2.91 12.77
C VAL A 78 -6.58 -2.44 11.39
N GLY A 79 -5.81 -2.71 10.33
CA GLY A 79 -6.23 -2.36 8.96
C GLY A 79 -7.51 -3.08 8.53
N PHE A 80 -7.70 -4.34 8.91
CA PHE A 80 -8.97 -5.04 8.67
C PHE A 80 -10.14 -4.42 9.44
N ALA A 81 -9.92 -4.04 10.71
CA ALA A 81 -10.94 -3.44 11.56
C ALA A 81 -11.37 -2.05 11.05
N GLU A 82 -10.44 -1.25 10.53
CA GLU A 82 -10.72 0.05 9.90
C GLU A 82 -11.62 -0.11 8.68
N VAL A 83 -11.24 -0.97 7.72
CA VAL A 83 -12.07 -1.24 6.53
C VAL A 83 -13.45 -1.78 6.90
N THR A 84 -13.53 -2.66 7.90
CA THR A 84 -14.82 -3.21 8.37
C THR A 84 -15.70 -2.11 8.97
N ARG A 85 -15.11 -1.20 9.75
CA ARG A 85 -15.80 -0.06 10.35
C ARG A 85 -16.30 0.90 9.27
N ASP A 86 -15.51 1.16 8.23
CA ASP A 86 -15.92 2.05 7.12
C ASP A 86 -17.10 1.47 6.35
N VAL A 87 -17.03 0.18 5.98
CA VAL A 87 -18.16 -0.51 5.32
C VAL A 87 -19.41 -0.49 6.19
N LEU A 88 -19.27 -0.58 7.52
CA LEU A 88 -20.39 -0.55 8.45
C LEU A 88 -21.03 0.85 8.51
N LYS A 89 -20.21 1.90 8.53
CA LYS A 89 -20.66 3.30 8.46
C LYS A 89 -21.44 3.60 7.18
N ASP A 90 -20.96 3.12 6.04
CA ASP A 90 -21.62 3.33 4.74
C ASP A 90 -23.05 2.76 4.73
N HIS A 91 -23.30 1.71 5.50
CA HIS A 91 -24.62 1.10 5.66
C HIS A 91 -25.44 1.69 6.82
N GLY A 92 -24.96 2.76 7.45
CA GLY A 92 -25.65 3.46 8.54
C GLY A 92 -25.59 2.77 9.90
N PHE A 93 -24.70 1.79 10.07
CA PHE A 93 -24.51 1.08 11.34
C PHE A 93 -23.29 1.62 12.09
N SER A 94 -23.43 1.83 13.39
CA SER A 94 -22.33 2.11 14.32
C SER A 94 -22.45 1.18 15.51
N LEU A 95 -21.33 0.64 16.00
CA LEU A 95 -21.35 -0.28 17.15
C LEU A 95 -21.43 0.50 18.47
N ILE A 96 -20.54 1.48 18.64
CA ILE A 96 -20.43 2.29 19.84
C ILE A 96 -20.50 3.77 19.47
N ASP A 97 -19.48 4.26 18.77
CA ASP A 97 -19.32 5.68 18.42
C ASP A 97 -19.14 5.90 16.91
N GLY A 98 -18.97 4.83 16.14
CA GLY A 98 -18.64 4.94 14.74
C GLY A 98 -17.27 5.62 14.57
N ASP A 99 -16.29 5.41 15.42
CA ASP A 99 -14.96 5.96 15.18
C ASP A 99 -13.85 5.03 15.68
N VAL A 100 -12.95 5.50 16.54
CA VAL A 100 -11.76 4.76 16.97
C VAL A 100 -12.13 3.60 17.90
N ASN A 101 -13.20 3.73 18.70
CA ASN A 101 -13.58 2.67 19.63
C ASN A 101 -14.20 1.48 18.91
N ASP A 102 -14.92 1.71 17.81
CA ASP A 102 -15.41 0.64 16.93
C ASP A 102 -14.25 -0.17 16.32
N VAL A 103 -13.19 0.50 15.85
CA VAL A 103 -11.98 -0.17 15.34
C VAL A 103 -11.31 -1.02 16.42
N ARG A 104 -11.21 -0.52 17.65
CA ARG A 104 -10.63 -1.27 18.80
C ARG A 104 -11.47 -2.50 19.15
N PHE A 105 -12.80 -2.37 19.15
CA PHE A 105 -13.69 -3.47 19.48
C PHE A 105 -13.65 -4.58 18.42
N ILE A 106 -13.74 -4.20 17.13
CA ILE A 106 -13.63 -5.14 16.00
C ILE A 106 -12.24 -5.80 16.01
N GLY A 107 -11.17 -5.03 16.20
CA GLY A 107 -9.81 -5.55 16.25
C GLY A 107 -9.61 -6.57 17.38
N LEU A 108 -10.17 -6.32 18.57
CA LEU A 108 -10.13 -7.26 19.69
C LEU A 108 -10.90 -8.55 19.38
N ALA A 109 -12.11 -8.43 18.83
CA ALA A 109 -12.93 -9.58 18.45
C ALA A 109 -12.23 -10.46 17.39
N VAL A 110 -11.68 -9.84 16.34
CA VAL A 110 -10.94 -10.53 15.27
C VAL A 110 -9.68 -11.21 15.82
N THR A 111 -8.94 -10.55 16.71
CA THR A 111 -7.76 -11.14 17.34
C THR A 111 -8.12 -12.39 18.14
N LEU A 112 -9.20 -12.38 18.92
CA LEU A 112 -9.67 -13.54 19.67
C LEU A 112 -10.12 -14.69 18.74
N ILE A 113 -10.77 -14.36 17.62
CA ILE A 113 -11.17 -15.35 16.62
C ILE A 113 -9.93 -15.98 15.97
N LEU A 114 -8.96 -15.18 15.55
CA LEU A 114 -7.70 -15.68 14.97
C LEU A 114 -6.94 -16.55 15.98
N LEU A 115 -6.90 -16.15 17.25
CA LEU A 115 -6.31 -16.95 18.32
C LEU A 115 -7.02 -18.31 18.46
N ALA A 116 -8.36 -18.33 18.45
CA ALA A 116 -9.13 -19.56 18.50
C ALA A 116 -8.86 -20.48 17.29
N ILE A 117 -8.75 -19.92 16.08
CA ILE A 117 -8.41 -20.67 14.87
C ILE A 117 -7.03 -21.32 14.99
N VAL A 118 -6.03 -20.58 15.49
CA VAL A 118 -4.67 -21.10 15.68
C VAL A 118 -4.65 -22.26 16.69
N PHE A 119 -5.48 -22.22 17.74
CA PHE A 119 -5.60 -23.33 18.69
C PHE A 119 -6.26 -24.59 18.10
N ILE A 120 -7.16 -24.45 17.13
CA ILE A 120 -7.87 -25.59 16.51
C ILE A 120 -6.95 -26.39 15.56
N GLY A 121 -6.03 -25.72 14.87
CA GLY A 121 -4.94 -26.41 14.17
C GLY A 121 -4.44 -25.74 12.88
N LEU A 122 -3.12 -25.79 12.69
CA LEU A 122 -2.40 -25.13 11.59
C LEU A 122 -2.50 -25.85 10.23
N GLY A 123 -2.94 -27.12 10.21
CA GLY A 123 -3.03 -27.89 8.96
C GLY A 123 -4.07 -27.36 7.96
N PHE A 124 -5.07 -26.61 8.45
CA PHE A 124 -6.06 -25.94 7.61
C PHE A 124 -5.48 -24.70 6.92
N GLU A 125 -4.61 -23.96 7.60
CA GLU A 125 -4.01 -22.71 7.13
C GLU A 125 -3.25 -22.89 5.80
N ALA A 126 -2.41 -23.91 5.71
CA ALA A 126 -1.60 -24.18 4.52
C ALA A 126 -2.45 -24.44 3.25
N LYS A 127 -3.66 -25.00 3.40
CA LYS A 127 -4.60 -25.19 2.29
C LYS A 127 -5.34 -23.91 1.93
N MET A 128 -5.71 -23.11 2.94
CA MET A 128 -6.41 -21.84 2.73
C MET A 128 -5.54 -20.79 2.06
N GLN A 129 -4.22 -20.80 2.27
CA GLN A 129 -3.30 -19.83 1.67
C GLN A 129 -3.44 -19.76 0.15
N VAL A 130 -3.63 -20.89 -0.53
CA VAL A 130 -3.81 -20.93 -2.00
C VAL A 130 -5.14 -20.29 -2.41
N ILE A 131 -6.21 -20.50 -1.63
CA ILE A 131 -7.52 -19.87 -1.86
C ILE A 131 -7.42 -18.36 -1.65
N LEU A 132 -6.79 -17.92 -0.56
CA LEU A 132 -6.58 -16.50 -0.26
C LEU A 132 -5.75 -15.82 -1.34
N LEU A 133 -4.70 -16.47 -1.85
CA LEU A 133 -3.93 -15.98 -2.99
C LEU A 133 -4.80 -15.79 -4.24
N GLY A 134 -5.72 -16.73 -4.49
CA GLY A 134 -6.69 -16.62 -5.58
C GLY A 134 -7.61 -15.41 -5.44
N ILE A 135 -8.14 -15.18 -4.23
CA ILE A 135 -9.00 -14.02 -3.94
C ILE A 135 -8.24 -12.71 -4.16
N VAL A 136 -7.03 -12.59 -3.60
CA VAL A 136 -6.19 -11.39 -3.77
C VAL A 136 -5.85 -11.16 -5.26
N GLY A 137 -5.55 -12.23 -6.00
CA GLY A 137 -5.33 -12.15 -7.45
C GLY A 137 -6.55 -11.59 -8.20
N ILE A 138 -7.74 -12.09 -7.88
CA ILE A 138 -9.00 -11.62 -8.47
C ILE A 138 -9.26 -10.15 -8.11
N THR A 139 -9.01 -9.73 -6.86
CA THR A 139 -9.22 -8.33 -6.46
C THR A 139 -8.28 -7.38 -7.19
N ILE A 140 -7.02 -7.77 -7.41
CA ILE A 140 -6.05 -6.95 -8.16
C ILE A 140 -6.45 -6.87 -9.63
N LEU A 141 -6.89 -7.99 -10.23
CA LEU A 141 -7.38 -8.00 -11.61
C LEU A 141 -8.65 -7.15 -11.75
N ASN A 142 -9.59 -7.24 -10.82
CA ASN A 142 -10.79 -6.42 -10.80
C ASN A 142 -10.43 -4.94 -10.74
N PHE A 143 -9.50 -4.54 -9.86
CA PHE A 143 -9.00 -3.17 -9.79
C PHE A 143 -8.42 -2.69 -11.14
N ILE A 144 -7.54 -3.49 -11.77
CA ILE A 144 -6.91 -3.14 -13.05
C ILE A 144 -7.98 -3.01 -14.15
N ILE A 145 -8.88 -3.99 -14.29
CA ILE A 145 -9.95 -3.98 -15.30
C ILE A 145 -10.94 -2.82 -15.03
N GLY A 146 -11.28 -2.61 -13.76
CA GLY A 146 -12.15 -1.55 -13.27
C GLY A 146 -11.68 -0.15 -13.69
N SER A 147 -10.36 0.07 -13.72
CA SER A 147 -9.78 1.35 -14.14
C SER A 147 -10.05 1.69 -15.62
N PHE A 148 -10.27 0.69 -16.49
CA PHE A 148 -10.53 0.91 -17.91
C PHE A 148 -12.00 1.21 -18.21
N PHE A 149 -12.92 0.95 -17.27
CA PHE A 149 -14.32 1.29 -17.46
C PHE A 149 -14.54 2.80 -17.28
N PRO A 150 -15.43 3.41 -18.08
CA PRO A 150 -15.71 4.83 -17.97
C PRO A 150 -16.34 5.16 -16.62
N SER A 151 -15.90 6.28 -16.03
CA SER A 151 -16.40 6.73 -14.75
C SER A 151 -17.84 7.25 -14.84
N THR A 152 -18.73 6.68 -14.03
CA THR A 152 -20.10 7.18 -13.79
C THR A 152 -20.06 8.54 -13.11
N HIS A 153 -21.14 9.32 -13.21
CA HIS A 153 -21.23 10.66 -12.59
C HIS A 153 -20.91 10.65 -11.08
N GLU A 154 -21.42 9.67 -10.33
CA GLU A 154 -21.11 9.51 -8.89
C GLU A 154 -19.62 9.26 -8.64
N LYS A 155 -18.97 8.43 -9.45
CA LYS A 155 -17.53 8.16 -9.34
C LYS A 155 -16.69 9.41 -9.63
N GLN A 156 -17.14 10.27 -10.54
CA GLN A 156 -16.47 11.52 -10.84
C GLN A 156 -16.56 12.52 -9.69
N LEU A 157 -17.68 12.54 -8.96
CA LEU A 157 -17.83 13.34 -7.74
C LEU A 157 -16.87 12.88 -6.63
N HIS A 158 -16.58 11.58 -6.57
CA HIS A 158 -15.59 11.01 -5.64
C HIS A 158 -14.15 11.14 -6.16
N GLY A 159 -13.94 11.87 -7.26
CA GLY A 159 -12.62 12.18 -7.82
C GLY A 159 -12.08 11.17 -8.83
N ILE A 160 -12.83 10.13 -9.20
CA ILE A 160 -12.45 9.15 -10.23
C ILE A 160 -12.94 9.64 -11.59
N ILE A 161 -12.06 10.30 -12.33
CA ILE A 161 -12.37 10.94 -13.61
C ILE A 161 -11.95 10.09 -14.83
N GLY A 162 -11.15 9.05 -14.60
CA GLY A 162 -10.61 8.18 -15.65
C GLY A 162 -9.28 8.68 -16.20
N TYR A 163 -8.66 7.89 -17.09
CA TYR A 163 -7.32 8.16 -17.60
C TYR A 163 -7.24 9.50 -18.34
N SER A 164 -6.50 10.44 -17.77
CA SER A 164 -6.31 11.77 -18.35
C SER A 164 -4.87 12.24 -18.17
N TRP A 165 -4.32 12.82 -19.24
CA TRP A 165 -2.97 13.40 -19.21
C TRP A 165 -2.85 14.53 -18.18
N LYS A 166 -3.93 15.28 -17.97
CA LYS A 166 -3.97 16.41 -17.03
C LYS A 166 -3.80 15.94 -15.59
N THR A 167 -4.56 14.91 -15.22
CA THR A 167 -4.50 14.26 -13.92
C THR A 167 -3.12 13.70 -13.63
N LEU A 168 -2.52 13.03 -14.63
CA LEU A 168 -1.16 12.51 -14.54
C LEU A 168 -0.16 13.65 -14.26
N THR A 169 -0.25 14.75 -15.01
CA THR A 169 0.68 15.89 -14.86
C THR A 169 0.54 16.59 -13.51
N GLU A 170 -0.68 16.69 -12.98
CA GLU A 170 -0.94 17.31 -11.68
C GLU A 170 -0.48 16.43 -10.51
N ASN A 171 -0.63 15.11 -10.64
CA ASN A 171 -0.17 14.15 -9.64
C ASN A 171 1.32 13.82 -9.71
N LEU A 172 2.06 14.41 -10.66
CA LEU A 172 3.43 14.02 -10.94
C LEU A 172 4.40 14.36 -9.79
N PHE A 173 4.23 15.56 -9.21
CA PHE A 173 5.10 16.11 -8.16
C PHE A 173 4.48 16.01 -6.77
N PRO A 174 5.27 15.88 -5.70
CA PRO A 174 4.77 15.75 -4.33
C PRO A 174 3.95 16.97 -3.87
N SER A 175 2.97 16.72 -3.00
CA SER A 175 2.25 17.73 -2.23
C SER A 175 2.04 17.18 -0.82
N PHE A 176 3.10 17.22 -0.02
CA PHE A 176 3.03 16.73 1.35
C PHE A 176 2.18 17.67 2.22
N ARG A 177 1.18 17.11 2.92
CA ARG A 177 0.30 17.81 3.86
C ARG A 177 0.55 17.33 5.29
N ASP A 178 -0.04 17.99 6.29
CA ASP A 178 -0.08 17.54 7.68
C ASP A 178 1.29 17.15 8.29
N ASP A 179 2.33 17.94 7.97
CA ASP A 179 3.72 17.69 8.39
C ASP A 179 4.28 16.33 7.93
N TYR A 180 3.70 15.71 6.91
CA TYR A 180 4.31 14.56 6.26
C TYR A 180 5.54 14.97 5.46
N ASN A 181 6.50 14.06 5.39
CA ASN A 181 7.68 14.22 4.56
C ASN A 181 8.00 12.88 3.89
N PHE A 182 8.96 12.90 2.98
CA PHE A 182 9.38 11.70 2.24
C PHE A 182 9.67 10.50 3.17
N ILE A 183 10.35 10.72 4.29
CA ILE A 183 10.76 9.65 5.22
C ILE A 183 9.54 9.07 5.96
N LYS A 184 8.61 9.92 6.42
CA LYS A 184 7.36 9.48 7.07
C LYS A 184 6.51 8.64 6.12
N VAL A 185 6.35 9.09 4.86
CA VAL A 185 5.59 8.34 3.85
C VAL A 185 6.30 7.02 3.49
N PHE A 186 7.62 7.02 3.38
CA PHE A 186 8.40 5.80 3.19
C PHE A 186 8.22 4.82 4.35
N ALA A 187 8.23 5.29 5.60
CA ALA A 187 8.05 4.45 6.78
C ALA A 187 6.65 3.80 6.83
N ILE A 188 5.61 4.50 6.38
CA ILE A 188 4.24 3.95 6.25
C ILE A 188 4.18 2.88 5.16
N TYR A 189 4.89 3.07 4.04
CA TYR A 189 4.92 2.09 2.95
C TYR A 189 5.75 0.85 3.28
N PHE A 190 6.86 1.00 4.00
CA PHE A 190 7.86 -0.06 4.16
C PHE A 190 7.31 -1.42 4.64
N PRO A 191 6.37 -1.49 5.61
CA PRO A 191 5.73 -2.75 6.00
C PRO A 191 5.12 -3.54 4.84
N ALA A 192 4.60 -2.87 3.80
CA ALA A 192 4.01 -3.52 2.62
C ALA A 192 5.03 -4.27 1.74
N ALA A 193 6.33 -3.93 1.86
CA ALA A 193 7.42 -4.61 1.17
C ALA A 193 8.08 -5.72 2.01
N THR A 194 7.70 -5.85 3.29
CA THR A 194 8.24 -6.89 4.18
C THR A 194 7.59 -8.26 3.94
N GLY A 195 7.92 -9.28 4.74
CA GLY A 195 7.34 -10.62 4.62
C GLY A 195 8.11 -11.60 3.71
N ILE A 196 9.27 -11.21 3.19
CA ILE A 196 10.10 -12.05 2.31
C ILE A 196 10.56 -13.39 2.95
N MET A 197 10.51 -13.48 4.29
CA MET A 197 10.90 -14.68 5.05
C MET A 197 9.79 -15.74 5.15
N ALA A 198 8.56 -15.45 4.70
CA ALA A 198 7.46 -16.42 4.75
C ALA A 198 7.79 -17.72 3.99
N GLY A 199 8.45 -17.61 2.83
CA GLY A 199 8.88 -18.78 2.05
C GLY A 199 9.96 -19.62 2.74
N ALA A 200 10.81 -19.02 3.56
CA ALA A 200 11.83 -19.73 4.35
C ALA A 200 11.23 -20.44 5.57
N ASN A 201 10.10 -19.95 6.10
CA ASN A 201 9.40 -20.56 7.24
C ASN A 201 8.79 -21.92 6.90
N ILE A 202 8.39 -22.15 5.64
CA ILE A 202 7.86 -23.43 5.14
C ILE A 202 8.94 -24.32 4.47
N SER A 203 10.22 -24.07 4.78
CA SER A 203 11.36 -24.78 4.17
C SER A 203 11.35 -26.30 4.36
N GLY A 204 10.67 -26.80 5.39
CA GLY A 204 10.53 -28.24 5.66
C GLY A 204 9.61 -28.98 4.70
N ASP A 205 8.68 -28.27 4.06
CA ASP A 205 7.67 -28.85 3.17
C ASP A 205 8.10 -28.80 1.69
N LEU A 206 9.27 -28.21 1.41
CA LEU A 206 9.80 -28.07 0.06
C LEU A 206 10.62 -29.29 -0.36
N LYS A 207 10.37 -29.79 -1.58
CA LYS A 207 11.17 -30.87 -2.18
C LYS A 207 12.66 -30.51 -2.31
N ASN A 208 12.97 -29.25 -2.64
CA ASN A 208 14.34 -28.74 -2.83
C ASN A 208 14.47 -27.30 -2.32
N PRO A 209 14.54 -27.06 -1.00
CA PRO A 209 14.52 -25.72 -0.41
C PRO A 209 15.66 -24.82 -0.89
N THR A 210 16.88 -25.38 -1.05
CA THR A 210 18.08 -24.63 -1.50
C THR A 210 17.90 -23.97 -2.88
N LYS A 211 17.09 -24.56 -3.77
CA LYS A 211 16.82 -23.98 -5.10
C LYS A 211 15.48 -23.23 -5.14
N ALA A 212 14.49 -23.69 -4.37
CA ALA A 212 13.13 -23.15 -4.39
C ALA A 212 13.03 -21.79 -3.68
N ILE A 213 13.67 -21.63 -2.51
CA ILE A 213 13.59 -20.39 -1.72
C ILE A 213 14.16 -19.19 -2.51
N PRO A 214 15.40 -19.25 -3.05
CA PRO A 214 15.94 -18.10 -3.79
C PRO A 214 15.09 -17.68 -4.99
N LYS A 215 14.66 -18.67 -5.80
CA LYS A 215 13.86 -18.41 -7.00
C LYS A 215 12.47 -17.86 -6.66
N GLY A 216 11.81 -18.47 -5.68
CA GLY A 216 10.49 -18.06 -5.22
C GLY A 216 10.51 -16.64 -4.64
N THR A 217 11.44 -16.36 -3.74
CA THR A 217 11.53 -15.05 -3.08
C THR A 217 11.89 -13.92 -4.06
N LEU A 218 12.88 -14.11 -4.95
CA LEU A 218 13.26 -13.08 -5.92
C LEU A 218 12.15 -12.83 -6.95
N LEU A 219 11.49 -13.89 -7.43
CA LEU A 219 10.36 -13.75 -8.36
C LEU A 219 9.16 -13.07 -7.69
N ALA A 220 8.87 -13.40 -6.42
CA ALA A 220 7.81 -12.76 -5.65
C ALA A 220 8.08 -11.25 -5.45
N ILE A 221 9.32 -10.87 -5.12
CA ILE A 221 9.72 -9.45 -5.02
C ILE A 221 9.53 -8.75 -6.36
N GLY A 222 9.94 -9.37 -7.47
CA GLY A 222 9.75 -8.81 -8.82
C GLY A 222 8.28 -8.58 -9.15
N ILE A 223 7.43 -9.59 -8.95
CA ILE A 223 5.99 -9.49 -9.22
C ILE A 223 5.33 -8.42 -8.34
N THR A 224 5.57 -8.45 -7.03
CA THR A 224 4.97 -7.48 -6.10
C THR A 224 5.43 -6.05 -6.39
N THR A 225 6.70 -5.84 -6.73
CA THR A 225 7.22 -4.53 -7.14
C THR A 225 6.49 -4.02 -8.39
N LEU A 226 6.31 -4.87 -9.41
CA LEU A 226 5.58 -4.48 -10.62
C LEU A 226 4.11 -4.15 -10.34
N LEU A 227 3.45 -4.89 -9.44
CA LEU A 227 2.07 -4.61 -9.04
C LEU A 227 1.94 -3.30 -8.24
N TYR A 228 2.88 -3.00 -7.34
CA TYR A 228 2.87 -1.73 -6.62
C TYR A 228 3.14 -0.54 -7.55
N LEU A 229 4.03 -0.70 -8.54
CA LEU A 229 4.24 0.32 -9.56
C LEU A 229 3.00 0.51 -10.43
N SER A 230 2.39 -0.57 -10.93
CA SER A 230 1.21 -0.46 -11.79
C SER A 230 0.05 0.23 -11.07
N THR A 231 -0.21 -0.11 -9.81
CA THR A 231 -1.27 0.52 -9.01
C THR A 231 -1.04 2.01 -8.80
N ILE A 232 0.18 2.46 -8.49
CA ILE A 232 0.50 3.90 -8.35
C ILE A 232 0.20 4.66 -9.64
N TRP A 233 0.67 4.14 -10.78
CA TRP A 233 0.51 4.80 -12.07
C TRP A 233 -0.94 4.80 -12.56
N ILE A 234 -1.69 3.72 -12.33
CA ILE A 234 -3.13 3.67 -12.62
C ILE A 234 -3.86 4.72 -11.79
N ILE A 235 -3.63 4.74 -10.47
CA ILE A 235 -4.34 5.65 -9.57
C ILE A 235 -4.01 7.12 -9.87
N GLY A 236 -2.72 7.47 -9.98
CA GLY A 236 -2.33 8.86 -10.22
C GLY A 236 -2.65 9.37 -11.63
N SER A 237 -2.99 8.51 -12.59
CA SER A 237 -3.46 8.93 -13.92
C SER A 237 -4.99 9.01 -14.03
N SER A 238 -5.73 8.41 -13.11
CA SER A 238 -7.19 8.29 -13.18
C SER A 238 -7.97 9.07 -12.11
N VAL A 239 -7.28 9.55 -11.07
CA VAL A 239 -7.93 10.13 -9.89
C VAL A 239 -7.27 11.45 -9.47
N VAL A 240 -8.10 12.43 -9.09
CA VAL A 240 -7.66 13.74 -8.55
C VAL A 240 -7.30 13.67 -7.06
N ARG A 241 -6.48 14.62 -6.58
CA ARG A 241 -6.01 14.62 -5.18
C ARG A 241 -7.11 14.84 -4.17
N ASP A 242 -8.02 15.73 -4.48
CA ASP A 242 -9.08 16.21 -3.59
C ASP A 242 -10.41 16.17 -4.34
N ALA A 243 -11.44 15.67 -3.68
CA ALA A 243 -12.80 15.72 -4.17
C ALA A 243 -13.76 15.89 -2.98
N ASP A 244 -14.85 16.64 -3.18
CA ASP A 244 -15.83 16.95 -2.15
C ASP A 244 -17.09 16.06 -2.22
N GLY A 245 -17.26 15.27 -3.28
CA GLY A 245 -18.45 14.45 -3.49
C GLY A 245 -19.68 15.24 -3.96
N ILE A 246 -19.58 16.57 -4.09
CA ILE A 246 -20.71 17.47 -4.38
C ILE A 246 -20.53 18.12 -5.75
N GLN A 247 -19.31 18.55 -6.08
CA GLN A 247 -19.00 19.26 -7.31
C GLN A 247 -18.02 18.45 -8.17
N LEU A 248 -18.23 18.51 -9.48
CA LEU A 248 -17.30 17.89 -10.42
C LEU A 248 -15.97 18.65 -10.44
N PRO A 249 -14.82 17.97 -10.53
CA PRO A 249 -13.52 18.62 -10.66
C PRO A 249 -13.46 19.54 -11.88
N THR A 250 -13.44 20.85 -11.64
CA THR A 250 -13.43 21.86 -12.71
C THR A 250 -12.02 22.15 -13.19
N ILE A 251 -11.87 22.28 -14.51
CA ILE A 251 -10.60 22.60 -15.16
C ILE A 251 -10.68 24.05 -15.65
N MET A 252 -9.71 24.89 -15.28
CA MET A 252 -9.61 26.27 -15.77
C MET A 252 -8.38 26.48 -16.64
N ASN A 253 -8.49 27.44 -17.58
CA ASN A 253 -7.37 27.88 -18.40
C ASN A 253 -6.55 28.95 -17.66
N GLU A 254 -5.24 28.94 -17.84
CA GLU A 254 -4.25 29.84 -17.23
C GLU A 254 -4.63 31.34 -17.32
N THR A 255 -5.32 31.76 -18.39
CA THR A 255 -5.72 33.16 -18.63
C THR A 255 -6.77 33.69 -17.65
N THR A 256 -7.59 32.83 -17.03
CA THR A 256 -8.65 33.26 -16.09
C THR A 256 -8.21 33.24 -14.62
N VAL A 257 -7.09 32.56 -14.31
CA VAL A 257 -6.59 32.42 -12.93
C VAL A 257 -5.80 33.65 -12.48
N LEU A 258 -5.04 34.27 -13.40
CA LEU A 258 -4.25 35.48 -13.12
C LEU A 258 -5.10 36.72 -12.79
N GLU A 259 -6.36 36.77 -13.21
CA GLU A 259 -7.27 37.90 -12.90
C GLU A 259 -7.95 37.79 -11.52
N ASN A 260 -8.12 36.58 -10.96
CA ASN A 260 -8.97 36.39 -9.77
C ASN A 260 -8.23 35.98 -8.49
N HIS A 261 -7.12 35.26 -8.56
CA HIS A 261 -6.44 34.77 -7.35
C HIS A 261 -4.91 34.77 -7.53
N GLY A 262 -4.26 35.84 -7.05
CA GLY A 262 -2.80 36.02 -7.09
C GLY A 262 -2.03 35.01 -6.21
N TRP A 263 -1.95 33.75 -6.65
CA TRP A 263 -1.23 32.69 -5.94
C TRP A 263 0.02 32.20 -6.70
N PHE A 264 1.11 32.01 -5.97
CA PHE A 264 2.50 31.94 -6.45
C PHE A 264 3.00 30.54 -6.89
N ILE A 265 2.19 29.48 -6.74
CA ILE A 265 2.62 28.08 -6.98
C ILE A 265 2.57 27.66 -8.46
N THR A 266 1.91 28.43 -9.33
CA THR A 266 1.90 28.18 -10.78
C THR A 266 3.27 28.38 -11.44
N SER A 267 4.22 29.06 -10.78
CA SER A 267 5.45 29.53 -11.42
C SER A 267 6.50 28.46 -11.75
N ALA A 268 6.56 27.34 -11.02
CA ALA A 268 7.54 26.28 -11.31
C ALA A 268 7.06 25.32 -12.42
N PHE A 269 5.77 25.03 -12.45
CA PHE A 269 5.15 24.12 -13.42
C PHE A 269 4.89 24.80 -14.78
N ALA A 270 4.41 26.05 -14.77
CA ALA A 270 4.21 26.86 -15.98
C ALA A 270 5.53 27.18 -16.71
N ARG A 271 6.65 27.27 -15.98
CA ARG A 271 7.99 27.48 -16.58
C ARG A 271 8.54 26.27 -17.32
N ILE A 272 8.09 25.05 -17.00
CA ILE A 272 8.61 23.81 -17.60
C ILE A 272 7.74 23.36 -18.79
N PHE A 273 6.41 23.56 -18.74
CA PHE A 273 5.48 23.02 -19.75
C PHE A 273 4.82 24.04 -20.69
N GLY A 274 5.16 25.33 -20.58
CA GLY A 274 4.74 26.37 -21.53
C GLY A 274 3.35 26.96 -21.28
N GLN A 275 3.11 28.15 -21.84
CA GLN A 275 1.85 28.90 -21.74
C GLN A 275 0.69 28.13 -22.38
N GLY A 276 -0.41 27.94 -21.64
CA GLY A 276 -1.61 27.24 -22.10
C GLY A 276 -1.98 26.01 -21.27
N THR A 277 -1.46 25.90 -20.04
CA THR A 277 -1.70 24.74 -19.18
C THR A 277 -3.05 24.85 -18.48
N GLN A 278 -3.81 23.75 -18.54
CA GLN A 278 -5.12 23.59 -17.90
C GLN A 278 -4.91 22.89 -16.55
N PHE A 279 -5.41 23.48 -15.47
CA PHE A 279 -5.23 22.97 -14.10
C PHE A 279 -6.58 22.65 -13.45
N TYR A 280 -6.61 21.66 -12.56
CA TYR A 280 -7.75 21.50 -11.67
C TYR A 280 -7.77 22.66 -10.66
N VAL A 281 -8.95 23.22 -10.48
CA VAL A 281 -9.19 24.22 -9.43
C VAL A 281 -9.38 23.46 -8.12
N HIS A 282 -8.67 23.89 -7.08
CA HIS A 282 -8.86 23.30 -5.76
C HIS A 282 -10.31 23.51 -5.29
N PRO A 283 -11.02 22.44 -4.88
CA PRO A 283 -12.37 22.56 -4.35
C PRO A 283 -12.36 23.35 -3.04
N TYR A 284 -13.51 23.93 -2.66
CA TYR A 284 -13.60 24.70 -1.42
C TYR A 284 -13.19 23.87 -0.18
N CYS A 285 -13.43 22.56 -0.22
CA CYS A 285 -13.03 21.63 0.84
C CYS A 285 -11.51 21.59 1.08
N TYR A 286 -10.68 21.90 0.07
CA TYR A 286 -9.23 21.92 0.21
C TYR A 286 -8.77 23.03 1.14
N TYR A 287 -9.42 24.20 1.09
CA TYR A 287 -9.06 25.33 1.95
C TYR A 287 -9.49 25.15 3.40
N ASN A 288 -10.52 24.34 3.64
CA ASN A 288 -11.03 24.06 4.98
C ASN A 288 -10.52 22.72 5.55
N ASN A 289 -9.71 21.97 4.80
CA ASN A 289 -9.30 20.59 5.11
C ASN A 289 -10.49 19.66 5.42
N THR A 290 -11.59 19.81 4.68
CA THR A 290 -12.81 19.01 4.84
C THR A 290 -13.14 18.20 3.59
N CYS A 291 -12.15 17.91 2.73
CA CYS A 291 -12.40 17.01 1.62
C CYS A 291 -12.57 15.61 2.17
N GLU A 292 -13.64 14.93 1.79
CA GLU A 292 -13.87 13.53 2.15
C GLU A 292 -13.16 12.66 1.12
N TYR A 293 -13.40 12.88 -0.18
CA TYR A 293 -12.89 12.01 -1.24
C TYR A 293 -11.55 12.45 -1.86
N GLY A 294 -10.98 11.58 -2.69
CA GLY A 294 -9.76 11.82 -3.48
C GLY A 294 -8.55 11.00 -3.01
N LEU A 295 -7.42 11.18 -3.68
CA LEU A 295 -6.18 10.45 -3.35
C LEU A 295 -5.68 10.73 -1.94
N MET A 296 -5.88 11.94 -1.42
CA MET A 296 -5.37 12.35 -0.11
C MET A 296 -6.12 11.76 1.08
N ASN A 297 -7.32 11.23 0.85
CA ASN A 297 -8.21 10.72 1.89
C ASN A 297 -8.64 9.27 1.62
N ASP A 298 -7.82 8.53 0.88
CA ASP A 298 -8.04 7.10 0.61
C ASP A 298 -9.39 6.74 -0.03
N PHE A 299 -10.02 7.68 -0.75
CA PHE A 299 -11.36 7.52 -1.34
C PHE A 299 -12.50 7.29 -0.34
N GLN A 300 -12.31 7.66 0.93
CA GLN A 300 -13.36 7.65 1.95
C GLN A 300 -14.35 8.79 1.74
#